data_AF-A0A518H6A5-F1
#
_entry.id   AF-A0A518H6A5-F1
#
_cell.length_a   1.000
_cell.length_b   1.000
_cell.length_c   1.000
_cell.angle_alpha   90.00
_cell.angle_beta   90.00
_cell.angle_gamma   90.00
#
_symmetry.space_group_name_H-M   'P 1'
#
loop_
_entity.id
_entity.type
_entity.pdbx_description
1 polymer ?
#
loop_
_entity_poly.entity_id
_entity_poly.type
_entity_poly.pdbx_seq_one_letter_code
_entity_poly.pdbx_strand_id
1 'polypeptide(L)'
;MAERVRNEIATWLDDALAKGGRGGLISPAELARRLPNRPHVSTVWRWCHRGIRGVRLGTVAIGGRRYTTPALVEEFLARLSESGGPKGAPPPSPPPPDRRAREKARAAARAAMEF
;
A
#
# COMPACT_ATOMS: atom_id res chain seq x y z
N MET A 1 -22.07 -14.72 -3.47
CA MET A 1 -21.63 -13.65 -4.41
C MET A 1 -20.18 -13.24 -4.16
N ALA A 2 -19.76 -13.05 -2.90
CA ALA A 2 -18.36 -12.76 -2.54
C ALA A 2 -17.35 -13.84 -3.00
N GLU A 3 -17.69 -15.13 -2.92
CA GLU A 3 -16.84 -16.24 -3.39
C GLU A 3 -16.47 -16.15 -4.88
N ARG A 4 -17.43 -15.71 -5.71
CA ARG A 4 -17.25 -15.65 -7.17
C ARG A 4 -16.35 -14.50 -7.58
N VAL A 5 -16.51 -13.33 -6.93
CA VAL A 5 -15.64 -12.17 -7.11
C VAL A 5 -14.22 -12.48 -6.58
N ARG A 6 -14.11 -13.21 -5.46
CA ARG A 6 -12.83 -13.64 -4.90
C ARG A 6 -12.07 -14.56 -5.87
N ASN A 7 -12.76 -15.55 -6.45
CA ASN A 7 -12.16 -16.47 -7.42
C ASN A 7 -11.76 -15.78 -8.74
N GLU A 8 -12.56 -14.82 -9.22
CA GLU A 8 -12.21 -14.01 -10.39
C GLU A 8 -10.99 -13.10 -10.12
N ILE A 9 -10.90 -12.50 -8.93
CA ILE A 9 -9.74 -11.69 -8.51
C ILE A 9 -8.49 -12.57 -8.40
N ALA A 10 -8.59 -13.74 -7.76
CA ALA A 10 -7.48 -14.67 -7.57
C ALA A 10 -6.90 -15.14 -8.92
N THR A 11 -7.77 -15.57 -9.84
CA THR A 11 -7.39 -16.06 -11.17
C THR A 11 -6.68 -14.97 -11.98
N TRP A 12 -7.18 -13.74 -11.92
CA TRP A 12 -6.55 -12.60 -12.58
C TRP A 12 -5.22 -12.21 -11.91
N LEU A 13 -5.14 -12.28 -10.57
CA LEU A 13 -3.92 -11.94 -9.83
C LEU A 13 -2.78 -12.90 -10.14
N ASP A 14 -3.05 -14.20 -10.20
CA ASP A 14 -2.04 -15.21 -10.51
C ASP A 14 -1.45 -14.98 -11.91
N ASP A 15 -2.30 -14.80 -12.93
CA ASP A 15 -1.84 -14.56 -14.31
C ASP A 15 -1.12 -13.20 -14.46
N ALA A 16 -1.67 -12.14 -13.87
CA ALA A 16 -1.09 -10.79 -13.94
C ALA A 16 0.21 -10.65 -13.14
N LEU A 17 0.39 -11.42 -12.07
CA LEU A 17 1.54 -11.33 -11.18
C LEU A 17 2.62 -12.39 -11.44
N ALA A 18 2.31 -13.48 -12.15
CA ALA A 18 3.26 -14.51 -12.59
C ALA A 18 4.44 -13.95 -13.43
N LYS A 19 4.26 -12.81 -14.11
CA LYS A 19 5.31 -12.19 -14.97
C LYS A 19 6.28 -11.25 -14.23
N GLY A 20 6.45 -11.39 -12.91
CA GLY A 20 7.35 -10.55 -12.09
C GLY A 20 8.55 -11.31 -11.56
N GLY A 21 9.75 -10.96 -12.01
CA GLY A 21 10.98 -11.72 -11.83
C GLY A 21 11.32 -12.17 -10.40
N ARG A 22 11.81 -13.43 -10.33
CA ARG A 22 12.47 -14.13 -9.22
C ARG A 22 11.77 -13.97 -7.85
N GLY A 23 10.84 -14.89 -7.56
CA GLY A 23 10.39 -15.17 -6.19
C GLY A 23 9.03 -14.60 -5.77
N GLY A 24 8.22 -14.09 -6.71
CA GLY A 24 6.85 -13.65 -6.41
C GLY A 24 6.75 -12.37 -5.55
N LEU A 25 7.84 -11.62 -5.43
CA LEU A 25 7.87 -10.35 -4.70
C LEU A 25 7.71 -9.17 -5.67
N ILE A 26 6.81 -8.25 -5.31
CA ILE A 26 6.36 -7.17 -6.20
C ILE A 26 6.47 -5.86 -5.43
N SER A 27 7.08 -4.85 -6.06
CA SER A 27 7.17 -3.52 -5.43
C SER A 27 5.82 -2.78 -5.52
N PRO A 28 5.53 -1.81 -4.62
CA PRO A 28 4.33 -0.97 -4.73
C PRO A 28 4.17 -0.25 -6.07
N ALA A 29 5.29 0.13 -6.69
CA ALA A 29 5.30 0.76 -8.02
C ALA A 29 4.91 -0.22 -9.12
N GLU A 30 5.40 -1.46 -9.04
CA GLU A 30 5.05 -2.51 -9.99
C GLU A 30 3.59 -2.94 -9.81
N LEU A 31 3.11 -3.06 -8.57
CA LEU A 31 1.72 -3.35 -8.26
C LEU A 31 0.78 -2.30 -8.89
N ALA A 32 1.12 -1.01 -8.79
CA ALA A 32 0.34 0.07 -9.41
C ALA A 32 0.17 -0.12 -10.93
N ARG A 33 1.18 -0.63 -11.63
CA ARG A 33 1.13 -0.86 -13.09
C ARG A 33 0.33 -2.08 -13.48
N ARG A 34 0.29 -3.08 -12.59
CA ARG A 34 -0.39 -4.36 -12.81
C ARG A 34 -1.86 -4.33 -12.43
N LEU A 35 -2.25 -3.51 -11.46
CA LEU A 35 -3.65 -3.37 -11.05
C LEU A 35 -4.56 -2.88 -12.20
N PRO A 36 -5.83 -3.34 -12.22
CA PRO A 36 -6.82 -2.81 -13.15
C PRO A 36 -6.98 -1.30 -12.88
N ASN A 37 -7.17 -0.53 -13.94
CA ASN A 37 -7.24 0.95 -13.88
C ASN A 37 -5.93 1.66 -13.48
N ARG A 38 -4.80 0.93 -13.33
CA ARG A 38 -3.45 1.50 -13.11
C ARG A 38 -3.43 2.67 -12.10
N PRO A 39 -3.86 2.44 -10.86
CA PRO A 39 -3.91 3.50 -9.86
C PRO A 39 -2.53 4.12 -9.67
N HIS A 40 -2.50 5.43 -9.40
CA HIS A 40 -1.24 6.12 -9.15
C HIS A 40 -0.43 5.44 -8.03
N VAL A 41 0.89 5.41 -8.15
CA VAL A 41 1.79 4.74 -7.18
C VAL A 41 1.59 5.25 -5.75
N SER A 42 1.27 6.53 -5.56
CA SER A 42 0.96 7.11 -4.24
C SER A 42 -0.28 6.48 -3.59
N THR A 43 -1.24 6.00 -4.39
CA THR A 43 -2.42 5.28 -3.88
C THR A 43 -2.03 3.94 -3.28
N VAL A 44 -1.13 3.21 -3.95
CA VAL A 44 -0.61 1.94 -3.43
C VAL A 44 0.24 2.18 -2.18
N TRP A 45 1.11 3.20 -2.18
CA TRP A 45 1.85 3.60 -0.98
C TRP A 45 0.92 3.95 0.19
N ARG A 46 -0.19 4.64 -0.07
CA ARG A 46 -1.21 4.91 0.94
C ARG A 46 -1.79 3.61 1.50
N TRP A 47 -2.08 2.61 0.67
CA TRP A 47 -2.57 1.32 1.14
C TRP A 47 -1.54 0.59 2.02
N CYS A 48 -0.25 0.68 1.69
CA CYS A 48 0.83 0.10 2.50
C CYS A 48 1.00 0.79 3.86
N HIS A 49 0.82 2.11 3.93
CA HIS A 49 1.09 2.89 5.15
C HIS A 49 -0.15 3.11 6.02
N ARG A 50 -1.25 3.57 5.41
CA ARG A 50 -2.47 3.97 6.11
C ARG A 50 -3.61 2.97 5.90
N GLY A 51 -3.59 2.26 4.78
CA GLY A 51 -4.74 1.46 4.35
C GLY A 51 -5.85 2.32 3.76
N ILE A 52 -6.98 1.67 3.52
CA ILE A 52 -8.22 2.27 3.03
C ILE A 52 -9.39 1.50 3.65
N ARG A 53 -10.40 2.22 4.15
CA ARG A 53 -11.59 1.60 4.79
C ARG A 53 -11.24 0.60 5.91
N GLY A 54 -10.21 0.90 6.70
CA GLY A 54 -9.73 0.02 7.77
C GLY A 54 -8.91 -1.20 7.29
N VAL A 55 -8.81 -1.43 5.98
CA VAL A 55 -8.03 -2.53 5.40
C VAL A 55 -6.66 -2.01 4.97
N ARG A 56 -5.58 -2.71 5.34
CA ARG A 56 -4.19 -2.35 5.03
C ARG A 56 -3.55 -3.41 4.14
N LEU A 57 -2.74 -2.97 3.18
CA LEU A 57 -2.00 -3.88 2.32
C LEU A 57 -0.78 -4.43 3.07
N GLY A 58 -0.67 -5.76 3.15
CA GLY A 58 0.48 -6.44 3.73
C GLY A 58 1.76 -6.16 2.93
N THR A 59 2.85 -5.84 3.62
CA THR A 59 4.15 -5.61 2.96
C THR A 59 5.29 -6.17 3.80
N VAL A 60 6.36 -6.61 3.13
CA VAL A 60 7.62 -7.07 3.71
C VAL A 60 8.72 -6.07 3.34
N ALA A 61 9.56 -5.71 4.31
CA ALA A 61 10.72 -4.86 4.08
C ALA A 61 11.97 -5.71 3.85
N ILE A 62 12.61 -5.56 2.69
CA ILE A 62 13.85 -6.28 2.33
C ILE A 62 14.85 -5.23 1.85
N GLY A 63 16.00 -5.11 2.52
CA GLY A 63 17.05 -4.15 2.15
C GLY A 63 16.59 -2.69 2.09
N GLY A 64 15.69 -2.29 2.99
CA GLY A 64 15.12 -0.93 3.05
C GLY A 64 14.04 -0.63 1.99
N ARG A 65 13.70 -1.59 1.13
CA ARG A 65 12.62 -1.49 0.14
C ARG A 65 11.43 -2.32 0.58
N ARG A 66 10.22 -1.85 0.26
CA ARG A 66 8.98 -2.60 0.53
C ARG A 66 8.58 -3.43 -0.67
N TYR A 67 8.14 -4.64 -0.37
CA TYR A 67 7.61 -5.61 -1.32
C TYR A 67 6.28 -6.14 -0.80
N THR A 68 5.44 -6.58 -1.73
CA THR A 68 4.21 -7.33 -1.45
C THR A 68 4.26 -8.63 -2.25
N THR A 69 3.46 -9.59 -1.85
CA THR A 69 3.23 -10.83 -2.61
C THR A 69 1.83 -10.80 -3.23
N PRO A 70 1.57 -11.62 -4.27
CA PRO A 70 0.24 -11.83 -4.82
C PRO A 70 -0.78 -12.20 -3.74
N ALA A 71 -0.47 -13.17 -2.88
CA ALA A 71 -1.36 -13.60 -1.81
C ALA A 71 -1.79 -12.46 -0.86
N LEU A 72 -0.86 -11.58 -0.49
CA LEU A 72 -1.17 -10.42 0.37
C LEU A 72 -2.06 -9.38 -0.34
N VAL A 73 -1.91 -9.25 -1.66
CA VAL A 73 -2.74 -8.36 -2.48
C VAL A 73 -4.14 -8.95 -2.63
N GLU A 74 -4.26 -10.25 -2.87
CA GLU A 74 -5.53 -10.96 -2.95
C GLU A 74 -6.33 -10.80 -1.64
N GLU A 75 -5.69 -11.09 -0.51
CA GLU A 75 -6.30 -10.94 0.82
C GLU A 75 -6.75 -9.49 1.07
N PHE A 76 -5.93 -8.51 0.69
CA PHE A 76 -6.27 -7.10 0.79
C PHE A 76 -7.51 -6.74 -0.04
N LEU A 77 -7.59 -7.19 -1.30
CA LEU A 77 -8.71 -6.89 -2.20
C LEU A 77 -9.99 -7.61 -1.76
N ALA A 78 -9.89 -8.85 -1.27
CA ALA A 78 -10.99 -9.60 -0.71
C ALA A 78 -11.58 -8.85 0.50
N ARG A 79 -10.74 -8.48 1.47
CA ARG A 79 -11.15 -7.70 2.65
C ARG A 79 -11.71 -6.32 2.28
N LEU A 80 -11.13 -5.66 1.28
CA LEU A 80 -11.61 -4.36 0.82
C LEU A 80 -13.01 -4.46 0.21
N SER A 81 -13.28 -5.52 -0.55
CA SER A 81 -14.59 -5.80 -1.13
C SER A 81 -15.63 -6.10 -0.05
N GLU A 82 -15.24 -6.87 0.98
CA GLU A 82 -16.10 -7.18 2.13
C GLU A 82 -16.38 -5.96 3.01
N SER A 83 -15.43 -5.04 3.14
CA SER A 83 -15.59 -3.77 3.88
C SER A 83 -16.53 -2.75 3.19
N GLY A 84 -17.08 -3.09 2.01
CA GLY A 84 -17.98 -2.24 1.21
C GLY A 84 -19.41 -2.08 1.74
N GLY A 85 -19.72 -2.51 2.97
CA GLY A 85 -20.97 -2.16 3.68
C GLY A 85 -21.02 -0.68 4.08
N PRO A 86 -22.21 -0.05 4.20
CA PRO A 86 -22.32 1.39 4.32
C PRO A 86 -21.85 1.93 5.68
N LYS A 87 -21.05 3.00 5.56
CA LYS A 87 -20.90 4.18 6.45
C LYS A 87 -20.04 4.05 7.71
N GLY A 88 -18.91 4.76 7.64
CA GLY A 88 -18.15 5.30 8.76
C GLY A 88 -17.04 6.18 8.22
N ALA A 89 -17.27 7.50 8.15
CA ALA A 89 -16.26 8.44 7.67
C ALA A 89 -15.00 8.34 8.56
N PRO A 90 -13.79 8.11 8.00
CA PRO A 90 -12.59 8.18 8.82
C PRO A 90 -12.36 9.63 9.25
N PRO A 91 -11.91 9.90 10.49
CA PRO A 91 -11.54 11.24 10.91
C PRO A 91 -10.45 11.79 9.96
N PRO A 92 -10.47 13.10 9.66
CA PRO A 92 -9.48 13.70 8.78
C PRO A 92 -8.08 13.42 9.34
N SER A 93 -7.26 12.71 8.57
CA SER A 93 -5.85 12.52 8.93
C SER A 93 -5.16 13.89 8.93
N PRO A 94 -4.36 14.23 9.97
CA PRO A 94 -3.58 15.45 9.94
C PRO A 94 -2.67 15.47 8.70
N PRO A 95 -2.44 16.65 8.10
CA PRO A 95 -1.56 16.76 6.95
C PRO A 95 -0.16 16.23 7.33
N PRO A 96 0.51 15.51 6.42
CA PRO A 96 1.89 15.09 6.67
C PRO A 96 2.75 16.34 6.91
N PRO A 97 3.72 16.31 7.84
CA PRO A 97 4.61 17.44 8.01
C PRO A 97 5.34 17.69 6.69
N ASP A 98 5.28 18.94 6.23
CA ASP A 98 6.03 19.47 5.09
C ASP A 98 7.48 18.96 5.17
N ARG A 99 8.04 18.57 4.03
CA ARG A 99 9.46 18.16 3.91
C ARG A 99 10.39 19.22 4.51
N ARG A 100 10.01 20.51 4.42
CA ARG A 100 10.69 21.62 5.10
C ARG A 100 10.68 21.51 6.63
N ALA A 101 9.61 20.99 7.24
CA ALA A 101 9.51 20.83 8.70
C ALA A 101 10.47 19.76 9.24
N ARG A 102 10.72 18.68 8.48
CA ARG A 102 11.71 17.66 8.84
C ARG A 102 13.15 18.17 8.76
N GLU A 103 13.46 18.97 7.74
CA GLU A 103 14.79 19.58 7.59
C GLU A 103 15.03 20.64 8.66
N LYS A 104 14.03 21.47 8.98
CA LYS A 104 14.11 22.47 10.06
C LYS A 104 14.32 21.84 11.44
N ALA A 105 13.65 20.72 11.72
CA ALA A 105 13.82 19.98 12.98
C ALA A 105 15.21 19.34 13.13
N ARG A 106 15.78 18.82 12.02
CA ARG A 106 17.16 18.28 12.03
C ARG A 106 18.22 19.37 12.14
N ALA A 107 18.02 20.51 11.49
CA ALA A 107 18.92 21.66 11.61
C ALA A 107 18.91 22.25 13.03
N ALA A 108 17.74 22.37 13.66
CA ALA A 108 17.60 22.80 15.05
C ALA A 108 18.28 21.83 16.04
N ALA A 109 18.13 20.52 15.82
CA ALA A 109 18.80 19.50 16.65
C ALA A 109 20.33 19.50 16.49
N ARG A 110 20.85 19.88 15.31
CA ARG A 110 22.29 20.01 15.06
C ARG A 110 22.85 21.27 15.73
N ALA A 111 22.13 22.39 15.67
CA ALA A 111 22.52 23.64 16.33
C ALA A 111 22.49 23.54 17.86
N ALA A 112 21.67 22.66 18.43
CA ALA A 112 21.62 22.41 19.88
C ALA A 112 22.75 21.51 20.41
N MET A 113 23.54 20.88 19.52
CA MET A 113 24.71 20.06 19.89
C MET A 113 26.05 20.79 19.68
N GLU A 114 26.04 22.02 19.16
CA GLU A 114 27.18 22.93 19.14
C GLU A 114 26.96 24.04 20.19
N PHE A 115 27.19 23.69 21.45
CA PHE A 115 27.48 24.63 22.54
C PHE A 115 28.33 23.94 23.59
#